data_AF-A0AA46HAP2-F1
#
_entry.id   AF-A0AA46HAP2-F1
#
_cell.length_a   1.000
_cell.length_b   1.000
_cell.length_c   1.000
_cell.angle_alpha   90.00
_cell.angle_beta   90.00
_cell.angle_gamma   90.00
#
_symmetry.space_group_name_H-M   'P 1'
#
loop_
_entity.id
_entity.type
_entity.pdbx_description
1 polymer ?
#
loop_
_entity_poly.entity_id
_entity_poly.type
_entity_poly.pdbx_seq_one_letter_code
_entity_poly.pdbx_strand_id
1 'polypeptide(L)' 'MTPTMFRQIGRYRLTAHTFPVDGVFSPEILVSFDDGITLYGQRHAVRFDTQLAAHHYARQWMDRCTVTPLGILESV' A
#
# COMPACT_ATOMS: atom_id res chain seq x y z
N MET A 1 -5.42 0.66 -20.25
CA MET A 1 -5.25 1.59 -19.11
C MET A 1 -4.10 1.07 -18.29
N THR A 2 -2.99 1.80 -18.23
CA THR A 2 -1.87 1.44 -17.37
C THR A 2 -2.38 1.43 -15.94
N PRO A 3 -2.36 0.30 -15.22
CA PRO A 3 -2.81 0.28 -13.83
C PRO A 3 -1.90 1.24 -13.07
N THR A 4 -2.44 2.32 -12.53
CA THR A 4 -1.67 3.30 -11.76
C THR A 4 -1.01 2.53 -10.60
N MET A 5 0.31 2.36 -10.66
CA MET A 5 1.08 1.59 -9.68
C MET A 5 1.06 2.23 -8.30
N PHE A 6 0.75 3.53 -8.24
CA PHE A 6 0.71 4.33 -7.05
C PHE A 6 -0.43 5.34 -7.09
N ARG A 7 -0.84 5.83 -5.92
CA ARG A 7 -1.83 6.90 -5.75
C ARG A 7 -1.18 8.08 -5.05
N GLN A 8 -1.27 9.25 -5.67
CA GLN A 8 -0.69 10.48 -5.13
C GLN A 8 -1.73 11.25 -4.31
N ILE A 9 -1.35 11.68 -3.10
CA ILE A 9 -2.17 12.44 -2.16
C ILE A 9 -1.31 13.56 -1.58
N GLY A 10 -1.44 14.77 -2.14
CA GLY A 10 -0.56 15.90 -1.82
C GLY A 10 0.90 15.55 -2.13
N ARG A 11 1.79 15.72 -1.14
CA ARG A 11 3.22 15.36 -1.21
C ARG A 11 3.52 13.87 -0.95
N TYR A 12 2.49 13.07 -0.70
CA TYR A 12 2.63 11.66 -0.38
C TYR A 12 2.24 10.80 -1.57
N ARG A 13 2.91 9.67 -1.71
CA ARG A 13 2.64 8.63 -2.69
C ARG A 13 2.38 7.32 -1.96
N LEU A 14 1.22 6.74 -2.21
CA LEU A 14 0.86 5.41 -1.74
C LEU A 14 1.17 4.39 -2.83
N THR A 15 1.85 3.31 -2.48
CA THR A 15 2.16 2.22 -3.41
C THR A 15 1.64 0.91 -2.84
N ALA A 16 0.85 0.18 -3.62
CA ALA A 16 0.44 -1.16 -3.26
C ALA A 16 1.62 -2.12 -3.35
N HIS A 17 1.87 -2.86 -2.28
CA HIS A 17 3.01 -3.76 -2.13
C HIS A 17 2.56 -5.07 -1.47
N THR A 18 3.48 -6.03 -1.40
CA THR A 18 3.26 -7.33 -0.77
C THR A 18 4.45 -7.68 0.10
N PHE A 19 4.17 -8.11 1.33
CA PHE A 19 5.18 -8.56 2.28
C PHE A 19 5.08 -10.08 2.49
N PRO A 20 6.12 -10.86 2.20
CA PRO A 20 6.12 -12.30 2.49
C PRO A 20 6.26 -12.54 4.00
N VAL A 21 5.41 -13.41 4.55
CA VAL A 21 5.41 -13.77 5.97
C VAL A 21 5.01 -15.25 6.12
N ASP A 22 5.84 -16.05 6.78
CA ASP A 22 5.55 -17.46 7.11
C ASP A 22 5.04 -18.32 5.93
N GLY A 23 5.61 -18.13 4.74
CA GLY A 23 5.22 -18.87 3.54
C GLY A 23 3.93 -18.38 2.84
N VAL A 24 3.30 -17.32 3.36
CA VAL A 24 2.18 -16.62 2.75
C VAL A 24 2.52 -15.15 2.47
N PHE A 25 1.58 -14.39 1.93
CA PHE A 25 1.75 -12.98 1.58
C PHE A 25 0.74 -12.11 2.31
N SER A 26 1.22 -11.03 2.93
CA SER A 26 0.41 -9.99 3.52
C SER A 26 0.39 -8.76 2.60
N PRO A 27 -0.76 -8.12 2.35
CA PRO A 27 -0.83 -6.90 1.57
C PRO A 27 -0.26 -5.74 2.40
N GLU A 28 0.49 -4.86 1.74
CA GLU A 28 1.16 -3.74 2.37
C GLU A 28 0.95 -2.48 1.54
N ILE A 29 0.78 -1.33 2.20
CA ILE A 29 0.80 -0.02 1.53
C ILE A 29 2.08 0.69 1.97
N LEU A 30 2.93 1.02 1.00
CA LEU A 30 4.09 1.87 1.24
C LEU A 30 3.67 3.33 1.13
N VAL A 31 4.02 4.11 2.15
CA VAL A 31 3.86 5.56 2.14
C VAL A 31 5.22 6.17 1.84
N SER A 32 5.35 6.85 0.72
CA SER A 32 6.55 7.59 0.35
C SER A 32 6.25 9.08 0.18
N PHE A 33 7.28 9.92 0.22
CA PHE A 33 7.19 11.24 -0.41
C PHE A 33 7.09 11.10 -1.94
N ASP A 34 6.70 12.18 -2.60
CA ASP A 34 6.58 12.28 -4.06
C ASP A 34 7.94 12.16 -4.78
N ASP A 35 9.03 12.53 -4.11
CA ASP A 35 10.41 12.30 -4.55
C ASP A 35 10.86 10.82 -4.50
N GLY A 36 10.02 9.94 -3.94
CA GLY A 36 10.26 8.49 -3.87
C GLY A 36 10.86 7.99 -2.56
N ILE A 37 11.17 8.85 -1.58
CA ILE A 37 11.65 8.42 -0.26
C ILE A 37 10.52 7.70 0.48
N THR A 38 10.68 6.40 0.72
CA THR A 38 9.71 5.61 1.50
C THR A 38 9.85 5.92 2.99
N LEU A 39 8.74 6.33 3.62
CA LEU A 39 8.66 6.64 5.03
C LEU A 39 8.44 5.36 5.86
N TYR A 40 7.42 4.60 5.51
CA TYR A 40 7.07 3.33 6.17
C TYR A 40 6.14 2.48 5.29
N GLY A 41 5.97 1.22 5.68
CA GLY A 41 4.97 0.30 5.14
C GLY A 41 3.93 -0.05 6.19
N GLN A 42 2.65 0.03 5.83
CA GLN A 42 1.54 -0.41 6.66
C GLN A 42 1.03 -1.77 6.15
N ARG A 43 1.15 -2.80 6.98
CA ARG A 43 0.69 -4.15 6.66
C ARG A 43 -0.76 -4.34 7.11
N HIS A 44 -1.52 -5.08 6.32
CA HIS A 44 -2.83 -5.56 6.75
C HIS A 44 -2.72 -6.93 7.40
N ALA A 45 -3.55 -7.24 8.39
CA ALA A 45 -3.52 -8.53 9.08
C ALA A 45 -3.94 -9.73 8.20
N VAL A 46 -4.63 -9.47 7.09
CA VAL A 46 -5.09 -10.50 6.15
C VAL A 46 -3.89 -11.13 5.43
N ARG A 47 -3.98 -12.43 5.17
CA ARG A 47 -2.93 -13.22 4.51
C ARG A 47 -3.49 -13.93 3.28
N PHE A 48 -2.65 -14.13 2.29
CA PHE A 48 -2.98 -14.77 1.02
C PHE A 48 -1.92 -15.79 0.63
N ASP A 49 -2.34 -16.91 0.03
CA ASP A 49 -1.43 -17.96 -0.44
C ASP A 49 -0.62 -17.54 -1.67
N THR A 50 -1.08 -16.51 -2.39
CA THR A 50 -0.40 -16.00 -3.59
C THR A 50 -0.07 -14.51 -3.46
N GLN A 51 1.11 -14.15 -3.97
CA GLN A 51 1.54 -12.76 -4.05
C GLN A 51 0.57 -11.92 -4.88
N LEU A 52 0.05 -12.49 -5.97
CA LEU A 52 -0.89 -11.79 -6.85
C LEU A 52 -2.18 -11.41 -6.13
N ALA A 53 -2.76 -12.32 -5.33
CA ALA A 53 -3.96 -12.03 -4.56
C ALA A 53 -3.72 -10.96 -3.49
N ALA A 54 -2.60 -11.04 -2.76
CA ALA A 54 -2.20 -10.01 -1.81
C ALA A 54 -2.02 -8.64 -2.49
N HIS A 55 -1.36 -8.60 -3.65
CA HIS A 55 -1.15 -7.36 -4.38
C HIS A 55 -2.47 -6.75 -4.88
N HIS A 56 -3.40 -7.58 -5.39
CA HIS A 56 -4.73 -7.10 -5.78
C HIS A 56 -5.52 -6.54 -4.60
N TYR A 57 -5.45 -7.19 -3.44
CA TYR A 57 -6.07 -6.68 -2.21
C TYR A 57 -5.44 -5.36 -1.78
N ALA A 58 -4.10 -5.26 -1.76
CA ALA A 58 -3.38 -4.04 -1.41
C ALA A 58 -3.80 -2.86 -2.31
N ARG A 59 -4.00 -3.10 -3.60
CA ARG A 59 -4.51 -2.09 -4.54
C ARG A 59 -5.91 -1.61 -4.19
N GLN A 60 -6.84 -2.55 -3.98
CA GLN A 60 -8.22 -2.19 -3.61
C GLN A 60 -8.28 -1.47 -2.26
N TRP A 61 -7.41 -1.85 -1.31
CA TRP A 61 -7.31 -1.19 -0.02
C TRP A 61 -6.75 0.24 -0.15
N MET A 62 -5.70 0.43 -0.95
CA MET A 62 -5.11 1.73 -1.25
C MET A 62 -6.11 2.74 -1.82
N ASP A 63 -7.09 2.28 -2.61
CA ASP A 63 -8.15 3.13 -3.15
C ASP A 63 -9.06 3.71 -2.05
N ARG A 64 -9.16 3.04 -0.90
CA ARG A 64 -9.93 3.48 0.28
C ARG A 64 -9.09 4.25 1.31
N CYS A 65 -7.78 4.35 1.10
CA CYS A 65 -6.90 5.02 2.04
C CYS A 65 -6.88 6.54 1.85
N THR A 66 -6.60 7.26 2.93
CA THR A 66 -6.22 8.68 2.92
C THR A 66 -4.91 8.84 3.67
N VAL A 67 -4.29 10.02 3.54
CA VAL A 67 -3.08 10.37 4.29
C VAL A 67 -3.31 11.70 4.96
N THR A 68 -3.11 11.76 6.27
CA THR A 68 -3.19 13.01 7.02
C THR A 68 -2.07 13.97 6.61
N PRO A 69 -2.15 15.27 6.90
CA PRO A 69 -1.04 16.20 6.65
C PRO A 69 0.29 15.82 7.31
N LEU A 70 0.24 14.97 8.36
CA LEU A 70 1.40 14.43 9.07
C LEU A 70 1.98 13.17 8.42
N GLY A 71 1.36 12.65 7.35
CA GLY A 71 1.83 11.44 6.66
C GLY A 71 1.31 10.14 7.26
N ILE A 72 0.26 10.20 8.09
CA ILE A 72 -0.36 9.01 8.70
C ILE A 72 -1.38 8.43 7.73
N LEU A 73 -1.23 7.15 7.40
CA LEU A 73 -2.16 6.40 6.57
C LEU A 73 -3.42 6.10 7.37
N GLU A 74 -4.57 6.46 6.81
CA GLU A 74 -5.88 6.13 7.33
C GLU A 74 -6.60 5.30 6.28
N SER A 75 -7.47 4.38 6.70
CA SER A 75 -8.34 3.65 5.79
C SER A 75 -9.76 3.69 6.30
N VAL A 76 -10.70 4.03 5.41
CA VAL A 76 -12.15 3.99 5.66
C VAL A 76 -12.70 2.59 5.47
#